data_AF-A0AAV6YGH9-F1
#
_entry.id   AF-A0AAV6YGH9-F1
#
_cell.length_a   1.000
_cell.length_b   1.000
_cell.length_c   1.000
_cell.angle_alpha   90.00
_cell.angle_beta   90.00
_cell.angle_gamma   90.00
#
_symmetry.space_group_name_H-M   'P 1'
#
loop_
_entity.id
_entity.type
_entity.pdbx_description
1 polymer ?
#
loop_
_entity_poly.entity_id
_entity_poly.type
_entity_poly.pdbx_seq_one_letter_code
_entity_poly.pdbx_strand_id
1 'polypeptide(L)'
;MNNGSAESLAQYRTNITDIEPVLGKLADGSDVYWMLQDPVYEQQLSDSRRMITNRQIDEYNEVAAAILNGTNRKSKSNIKIFSVSRLVSEETIEQSLDGLHVPEISRDIVSTRQTD
;
A
#
# COMPACT_ATOMS: atom_id res chain seq x y z
N MET A 1 4.58 19.40 -8.98
CA MET A 1 3.65 18.31 -8.64
C MET A 1 3.66 18.15 -7.13
N ASN A 2 2.52 18.35 -6.46
CA ASN A 2 2.40 18.17 -5.02
C ASN A 2 1.65 16.85 -4.79
N ASN A 3 2.38 15.75 -4.60
CA ASN A 3 1.81 14.40 -4.42
C ASN A 3 0.87 14.30 -3.19
N GLY A 4 0.86 15.32 -2.33
CA GLY A 4 -0.01 15.46 -1.18
C GLY A 4 -1.30 16.26 -1.40
N SER A 5 -1.58 16.72 -2.63
CA SER A 5 -2.77 17.49 -2.94
C SER A 5 -4.01 16.60 -3.13
N ALA A 6 -5.20 17.16 -2.91
CA ALA A 6 -6.47 16.51 -3.22
C ALA A 6 -6.58 16.11 -4.71
N GLU A 7 -5.96 16.91 -5.60
CA GLU A 7 -5.85 16.60 -7.03
C GLU A 7 -5.03 15.33 -7.29
N SER A 8 -3.92 15.15 -6.57
CA SER A 8 -3.09 13.93 -6.71
C SER A 8 -3.83 12.69 -6.23
N LEU A 9 -4.57 12.79 -5.12
CA LEU A 9 -5.40 11.69 -4.63
C LEU A 9 -6.56 11.36 -5.60
N ALA A 10 -7.18 12.38 -6.20
CA ALA A 10 -8.20 12.21 -7.23
C ALA A 10 -7.64 11.53 -8.48
N GLN A 11 -6.46 11.94 -8.94
CA GLN A 11 -5.79 11.30 -10.07
C GLN A 11 -5.41 9.85 -9.74
N TYR A 12 -4.93 9.58 -8.53
CA TYR A 12 -4.65 8.22 -8.07
C TYR A 12 -5.91 7.35 -8.09
N ARG A 13 -7.06 7.86 -7.62
CA ARG A 13 -8.35 7.16 -7.72
C ARG A 13 -8.69 6.80 -9.17
N THR A 14 -8.54 7.73 -10.11
CA THR A 14 -8.74 7.45 -11.54
C THR A 14 -7.80 6.34 -12.02
N ASN A 15 -6.50 6.43 -11.69
CA ASN A 15 -5.52 5.44 -12.09
C ASN A 15 -5.84 4.03 -11.56
N ILE A 16 -6.26 3.90 -10.30
CA ILE A 16 -6.64 2.61 -9.72
C ILE A 16 -7.96 2.09 -10.32
N THR A 17 -8.90 2.98 -10.65
CA THR A 17 -10.14 2.59 -11.34
C THR A 17 -9.82 2.04 -12.75
N ASP A 18 -8.89 2.66 -13.46
CA ASP A 18 -8.52 2.26 -14.82
C ASP A 18 -7.72 0.94 -14.85
N ILE A 19 -6.91 0.66 -13.81
CA ILE A 19 -6.12 -0.58 -13.74
C ILE A 19 -6.92 -1.78 -13.23
N GLU A 20 -7.99 -1.56 -12.45
CA GLU A 20 -8.80 -2.62 -11.83
C GLU A 20 -9.27 -3.68 -12.83
N PRO A 21 -9.82 -3.35 -14.02
CA PRO A 21 -10.25 -4.38 -14.97
C PRO A 21 -9.10 -5.23 -15.51
N VAL A 22 -7.90 -4.65 -15.63
CA VAL A 22 -6.70 -5.37 -16.09
C VAL A 22 -6.23 -6.35 -15.03
N LEU A 23 -6.18 -5.91 -13.76
CA LEU A 23 -5.86 -6.77 -12.62
C LEU A 23 -6.92 -7.86 -12.42
N GLY A 24 -8.20 -7.52 -12.61
CA GLY A 24 -9.32 -8.46 -12.54
C GLY A 24 -9.15 -9.59 -13.56
N LYS A 25 -8.81 -9.27 -14.81
CA LYS A 25 -8.53 -10.27 -15.86
C LYS A 25 -7.33 -11.16 -15.54
N LEU A 26 -6.27 -10.61 -14.92
CA LEU A 26 -5.14 -11.43 -14.44
C LEU A 26 -5.58 -12.38 -13.32
N ALA A 27 -6.48 -11.91 -12.46
CA ALA A 27 -7.00 -12.66 -11.32
C ALA A 27 -7.98 -13.79 -11.72
N ASP A 28 -8.33 -13.91 -13.01
CA ASP A 28 -9.08 -15.06 -13.55
C ASP A 28 -8.22 -16.33 -13.64
N GLY A 29 -6.89 -16.19 -13.75
CA GLY A 29 -5.96 -17.31 -13.95
C GLY A 29 -4.76 -17.33 -12.99
N SER A 30 -4.67 -16.37 -12.06
CA SER A 30 -3.57 -16.26 -11.12
C SER A 30 -4.01 -15.61 -9.81
N ASP A 31 -3.23 -15.80 -8.74
CA ASP A 31 -3.42 -15.02 -7.52
C ASP A 31 -2.81 -13.63 -7.69
N VAL A 32 -3.66 -12.59 -7.64
CA VAL A 32 -3.23 -11.20 -7.71
C VAL A 32 -3.31 -10.57 -6.32
N TYR A 33 -2.18 -10.11 -5.82
CA TYR A 33 -2.10 -9.42 -4.53
C TYR A 33 -1.77 -7.94 -4.74
N TRP A 34 -2.55 -7.08 -4.11
CA TRP A 34 -2.26 -5.65 -3.99
C TRP A 34 -1.71 -5.36 -2.60
N MET A 35 -0.44 -5.01 -2.52
CA MET A 35 0.19 -4.66 -1.24
C MET A 35 -0.17 -3.23 -0.86
N LEU A 36 -0.60 -3.05 0.40
CA LEU A 36 -0.76 -1.70 0.95
C LEU A 36 0.62 -1.08 1.13
N GLN A 37 0.71 0.24 0.92
CA GLN A 37 1.94 0.98 1.18
C GLN A 37 2.24 0.96 2.68
N ASP A 38 3.49 0.64 3.01
CA ASP A 38 4.02 0.69 4.37
C ASP A 38 4.07 2.14 4.89
N PRO A 39 3.97 2.36 6.22
CA PRO A 39 4.19 3.66 6.80
C PRO A 39 5.65 4.12 6.66
N VAL A 40 5.85 5.41 6.90
CA VAL A 40 7.16 6.06 7.04
C VAL A 40 7.36 6.55 8.47
N TYR A 41 8.61 6.61 8.92
CA TYR A 41 8.93 7.29 10.17
C TYR A 41 9.21 8.77 9.87
N GLU A 42 8.13 9.57 9.86
CA GLU A 42 8.13 10.96 9.39
C GLU A 42 9.22 11.83 10.04
N GLN A 43 9.55 11.59 11.31
CA GLN A 43 10.56 12.35 12.05
C GLN A 43 11.98 12.16 11.52
N GLN A 44 12.25 11.02 10.89
CA GLN A 44 13.57 10.65 10.36
C GLN A 44 13.68 10.93 8.85
N LEU A 45 12.60 11.37 8.20
CA LEU A 45 12.64 11.71 6.78
C LEU A 45 13.54 12.94 6.53
N SER A 46 14.41 12.83 5.54
CA SER A 46 15.14 13.97 4.98
C SER A 46 14.18 15.09 4.55
N ASP A 47 14.64 16.35 4.54
CA ASP A 47 13.79 17.49 4.13
C ASP A 47 13.13 17.32 2.76
N SER A 48 13.83 16.72 1.78
CA SER A 48 13.28 16.43 0.45
C SER A 48 12.12 15.43 0.46
N ARG A 49 11.96 14.66 1.53
CA ARG A 49 10.92 13.61 1.68
C ARG A 49 9.86 13.97 2.71
N ARG A 50 10.01 15.06 3.48
CA ARG A 50 9.05 15.49 4.52
C ARG A 50 7.64 15.78 4.02
N MET A 51 7.45 15.90 2.71
CA MET A 51 6.14 16.00 2.09
C MET A 51 5.34 14.69 2.13
N ILE A 52 5.99 13.54 2.40
CA ILE A 52 5.35 12.24 2.55
C ILE A 52 4.84 12.13 3.98
N THR A 53 3.53 11.92 4.15
CA THR A 53 2.90 11.74 5.47
C THR A 53 2.15 10.42 5.52
N ASN A 54 2.13 9.77 6.68
CA ASN A 54 1.37 8.55 6.93
C ASN A 54 -0.12 8.78 6.68
N ARG A 55 -0.65 9.97 7.02
CA ARG A 55 -2.04 10.33 6.69
C ARG A 55 -2.32 10.23 5.19
N GLN A 56 -1.42 10.72 4.34
CA GLN A 56 -1.59 10.58 2.89
C GLN A 56 -1.45 9.13 2.45
N ILE A 57 -0.49 8.38 2.99
CA ILE A 57 -0.34 6.95 2.69
C ILE A 57 -1.65 6.20 3.02
N ASP A 58 -2.30 6.53 4.14
CA ASP A 58 -3.58 5.96 4.55
C ASP A 58 -4.69 6.30 3.57
N GLU A 59 -4.82 7.59 3.18
CA GLU A 59 -5.79 8.04 2.18
C GLU A 59 -5.63 7.29 0.83
N TYR A 60 -4.40 7.06 0.38
CA TYR A 60 -4.12 6.30 -0.84
C TYR A 60 -4.43 4.81 -0.68
N ASN A 61 -4.07 4.21 0.46
CA ASN A 61 -4.38 2.81 0.74
C ASN A 61 -5.88 2.55 0.81
N GLU A 62 -6.65 3.45 1.43
CA GLU A 62 -8.11 3.40 1.49
C GLU A 62 -8.73 3.46 0.09
N VAL A 63 -8.26 4.36 -0.77
CA VAL A 63 -8.74 4.46 -2.16
C VAL A 63 -8.49 3.15 -2.90
N ALA A 64 -7.29 2.58 -2.78
CA ALA A 64 -6.96 1.33 -3.46
C ALA A 64 -7.81 0.16 -2.95
N ALA A 65 -7.90 -0.01 -1.63
CA ALA A 65 -8.71 -1.07 -1.03
C ALA A 65 -10.18 -0.93 -1.41
N ALA A 66 -10.74 0.28 -1.41
CA ALA A 66 -12.15 0.51 -1.75
C ALA A 66 -12.49 0.14 -3.21
N ILE A 67 -11.57 0.39 -4.14
CA ILE A 67 -11.76 0.04 -5.56
C ILE A 67 -11.53 -1.44 -5.78
N LEU A 68 -10.41 -1.98 -5.30
CA LEU A 68 -9.94 -3.33 -5.64
C LEU A 68 -10.65 -4.44 -4.87
N ASN A 69 -11.17 -4.17 -3.67
CA ASN A 69 -11.91 -5.15 -2.84
C ASN A 69 -13.38 -5.36 -3.31
N GLY A 70 -13.75 -4.84 -4.49
CA GLY A 70 -14.94 -5.25 -5.23
C GLY A 70 -16.28 -4.96 -4.53
N THR A 71 -16.79 -3.74 -4.67
CA THR A 71 -18.21 -3.45 -4.29
C THR A 71 -19.22 -3.97 -5.33
N ASN A 72 -18.79 -4.35 -6.54
CA ASN A 72 -19.67 -4.80 -7.60
C ASN A 72 -19.89 -6.33 -7.56
N ARG A 73 -21.05 -6.71 -7.01
CA ARG A 73 -21.56 -8.10 -6.85
C ARG A 73 -21.68 -8.95 -8.13
N LYS A 74 -21.24 -8.46 -9.31
CA LYS A 74 -21.26 -9.19 -10.59
C LYS A 74 -19.90 -9.72 -11.04
N SER A 75 -18.81 -9.24 -10.46
CA SER A 75 -17.47 -9.79 -10.63
C SER A 75 -16.80 -9.70 -9.26
N LYS A 76 -16.61 -10.83 -8.57
CA LYS A 76 -15.65 -10.85 -7.47
C LYS A 76 -14.30 -10.59 -8.14
N SER A 77 -13.78 -9.36 -8.07
CA SER A 77 -12.37 -9.14 -8.37
C SER A 77 -11.60 -10.07 -7.42
N ASN A 78 -10.94 -11.10 -7.95
CA ASN A 78 -10.12 -12.02 -7.16
C ASN A 78 -8.81 -11.35 -6.67
N ILE A 79 -8.77 -10.02 -6.68
CA ILE A 79 -7.64 -9.21 -6.24
C ILE A 79 -7.66 -9.19 -4.72
N LYS A 80 -6.59 -9.69 -4.11
CA LYS A 80 -6.45 -9.82 -2.66
C LYS A 80 -5.66 -8.63 -2.12
N ILE A 81 -6.21 -7.92 -1.14
CA ILE A 81 -5.44 -6.90 -0.41
C ILE A 81 -4.47 -7.60 0.55
N PHE A 82 -3.19 -7.27 0.45
CA PHE A 82 -2.15 -7.78 1.33
C PHE A 82 -1.72 -6.69 2.33
N SER A 83 -2.24 -6.78 3.55
CA SER A 83 -1.99 -5.81 4.64
C SER A 83 -0.94 -6.27 5.65
N VAL A 84 -0.48 -7.53 5.58
CA VAL A 84 0.40 -8.10 6.60
C VAL A 84 1.77 -7.41 6.64
N SER A 85 2.36 -7.07 5.49
CA SER A 85 3.62 -6.31 5.44
C SER A 85 3.50 -4.99 6.19
N ARG A 86 2.38 -4.29 5.97
CA ARG A 86 2.10 -3.02 6.62
C ARG A 86 2.01 -3.13 8.14
N LEU A 87 1.31 -4.14 8.66
CA LEU A 87 1.22 -4.37 10.11
C LEU A 87 2.59 -4.58 10.74
N VAL A 88 3.50 -5.31 10.07
CA VAL A 88 4.87 -5.50 10.56
C VAL A 88 5.65 -4.19 10.49
N SER A 89 5.51 -3.44 9.39
CA SER A 89 6.14 -2.15 9.22
C SER A 89 5.68 -1.13 10.28
N GLU A 90 4.39 -1.10 10.65
CA GLU A 90 3.86 -0.24 11.72
C GLU A 90 4.56 -0.46 13.06
N GLU A 91 4.92 -1.70 13.39
CA GLU A 91 5.61 -2.05 14.64
C GLU A 91 7.13 -1.79 14.61
N THR A 92 7.71 -1.57 13.43
CA THR A 92 9.17 -1.58 13.26
C THR A 92 9.72 -0.30 12.64
N ILE A 93 8.93 0.49 11.93
CA ILE A 93 9.37 1.61 11.09
C ILE A 93 10.18 2.68 11.85
N GLU A 94 9.98 2.81 13.16
CA GLU A 94 10.77 3.71 14.03
C GLU A 94 12.27 3.35 14.05
N GLN A 95 12.64 2.11 13.72
CA GLN A 95 14.03 1.66 13.61
C GLN A 95 14.64 1.96 12.23
N SER A 96 13.90 2.61 11.34
CA SER A 96 14.37 2.96 9.99
C SER A 96 15.52 3.97 10.05
N LEU A 97 16.57 3.72 9.27
CA LEU A 97 17.74 4.61 9.21
C LEU A 97 17.45 5.94 8.51
N ASP A 98 16.55 5.93 7.51
CA ASP A 98 16.23 7.10 6.69
C ASP A 98 14.74 7.50 6.74
N GLY A 99 13.98 6.86 7.63
CA GLY A 99 12.56 7.06 7.83
C GLY A 99 11.68 6.54 6.69
N LEU A 100 12.24 5.98 5.61
CA LEU A 100 11.48 5.50 4.46
C LEU A 100 11.60 3.99 4.29
N HIS A 101 12.81 3.43 4.41
CA HIS A 101 13.01 2.01 4.19
C HIS A 101 12.62 1.21 5.43
N VAL A 102 11.83 0.17 5.21
CA VAL A 102 11.47 -0.81 6.23
C VAL A 102 12.75 -1.46 6.76
N PRO A 103 12.93 -1.53 8.10
CA PRO A 103 14.10 -2.15 8.73
C PRO A 103 14.27 -3.63 8.37
N GLU A 104 15.50 -4.14 8.51
CA GLU A 104 15.81 -5.55 8.22
C GLU A 104 15.00 -6.51 9.11
N ILE A 105 14.80 -6.16 10.39
CA ILE A 105 14.02 -6.97 11.33
C ILE A 105 12.58 -7.24 10.86
N SER A 106 11.98 -6.30 10.14
CA SER A 106 10.63 -6.45 9.59
C SER A 106 10.59 -7.53 8.50
N ARG A 107 11.68 -7.65 7.71
CA ARG A 107 11.79 -8.67 6.65
C ARG A 107 11.90 -10.06 7.26
N ASP A 108 12.63 -10.19 8.35
CA ASP A 108 12.77 -11.47 9.07
C ASP A 108 11.42 -11.92 9.64
N ILE A 109 10.63 -11.00 10.22
CA ILE A 109 9.30 -11.31 10.75
C ILE A 109 8.34 -11.75 9.63
N VAL A 110 8.36 -11.08 8.47
CA VAL A 110 7.54 -11.45 7.31
C VAL A 110 7.98 -12.80 6.72
N SER A 111 9.28 -13.10 6.71
CA SER A 111 9.81 -14.36 6.18
C SER A 111 9.58 -15.55 7.11
N THR A 112 9.63 -15.35 8.44
CA THR A 112 9.53 -16.45 9.41
C THR A 112 8.10 -16.99 9.55
N ARG A 113 7.08 -16.18 9.25
CA ARG A 113 5.67 -16.63 9.29
C ARG A 113 5.21 -17.38 8.04
N GLN A 114 6.05 -17.57 7.02
CA GLN A 114 5.70 -18.38 5.85
C GLN A 114 6.04 -19.87 6.02
N THR A 115 6.68 -20.27 7.12
CA THR A 115 7.12 -21.65 7.36
C THR A 115 6.30 -22.44 8.39
N ASP A 116 5.21 -21.86 8.92
CA ASP A 116 4.31 -22.51 9.88
C ASP A 116 2.90 -22.74 9.32
#